data_AF-A0A0J8ACA0-F1
#
_entry.id   AF-A0A0J8ACA0-F1
#
_cell.length_a   1.000
_cell.length_b   1.000
_cell.length_c   1.000
_cell.angle_alpha   90.00
_cell.angle_beta   90.00
_cell.angle_gamma   90.00
#
_symmetry.space_group_name_H-M   'P 1'
#
loop_
_entity.id
_entity.type
_entity.pdbx_description
1 polymer ?
#
loop_
_entity_poly.entity_id
_entity_poly.type
_entity_poly.pdbx_seq_one_letter_code
_entity_poly.pdbx_strand_id
1 'polypeptide(L)'
;MATGGKSAAGDKVGTPDPWASHPIRQPSRWRRNLILLVILVLAGWLTWAWQGLREEALVGAAYGARVGCVCRYVSKRPLAACEADLKVAGLGGIARRVSLSEDAGKQAITGSVPLLASQNADFQESRGCQLEPWQD
;
A
#
# COMPACT_ATOMS: atom_id res chain seq x y z
N MET A 1 25.70 -32.14 -45.88
CA MET A 1 24.56 -33.00 -46.26
C MET A 1 23.32 -32.12 -46.17
N ALA A 2 22.95 -31.36 -47.23
CA ALA A 2 21.93 -31.70 -48.26
C ALA A 2 20.61 -32.14 -47.59
N THR A 3 19.44 -31.51 -47.75
CA THR A 3 18.74 -30.84 -48.87
C THR A 3 17.67 -29.90 -48.26
N GLY A 4 17.17 -28.79 -48.83
CA GLY A 4 16.83 -28.44 -50.21
C GLY A 4 15.36 -27.95 -50.22
N GLY A 5 15.06 -26.83 -50.88
CA GLY A 5 13.67 -26.35 -51.05
C GLY A 5 13.53 -24.84 -51.32
N LYS A 6 13.86 -24.42 -52.54
CA LYS A 6 13.60 -23.07 -53.09
C LYS A 6 12.12 -22.86 -53.41
N SER A 7 11.65 -21.61 -53.32
CA SER A 7 10.80 -20.91 -54.32
C SER A 7 10.44 -19.53 -53.75
N ALA A 8 11.13 -18.45 -54.12
CA ALA A 8 11.05 -17.69 -55.37
C ALA A 8 9.72 -16.93 -55.58
N ALA A 9 9.87 -15.61 -55.60
CA ALA A 9 9.20 -14.63 -56.46
C ALA A 9 7.72 -14.32 -56.23
N GLY A 10 7.43 -13.02 -56.14
CA GLY A 10 6.11 -12.51 -56.49
C GLY A 10 5.81 -11.14 -55.89
N ASP A 11 6.57 -10.11 -56.27
CA ASP A 11 6.08 -8.73 -56.17
C ASP A 11 4.82 -8.63 -57.03
N LYS A 12 3.66 -8.72 -56.39
CA LYS A 12 2.36 -8.37 -56.96
C LYS A 12 1.88 -7.18 -56.16
N VAL A 13 2.02 -5.99 -56.73
CA VAL A 13 1.28 -4.80 -56.30
C VAL A 13 -0.20 -5.10 -56.56
N GLY A 14 -0.84 -5.74 -55.59
CA GLY A 14 -2.27 -6.03 -55.57
C GLY A 14 -2.99 -4.90 -54.87
N THR A 15 -4.01 -4.36 -55.54
CA THR A 15 -5.00 -3.42 -54.99
C THR A 15 -5.47 -3.82 -53.59
N PRO A 16 -5.66 -2.88 -52.65
CA PRO A 16 -6.14 -3.23 -51.31
C PRO A 16 -7.58 -3.74 -51.37
N ASP A 17 -7.77 -5.02 -51.08
CA ASP A 17 -9.09 -5.65 -50.99
C ASP A 17 -9.89 -5.08 -49.80
N PRO A 18 -11.12 -4.57 -50.00
CA PRO A 18 -11.95 -3.99 -48.91
C PRO A 18 -12.43 -4.99 -47.86
N TRP A 19 -12.26 -6.30 -48.11
CA TRP A 19 -12.84 -7.39 -47.32
C TRP A 19 -11.79 -8.27 -46.63
N ALA A 20 -10.55 -7.79 -46.52
CA ALA A 20 -9.48 -8.49 -45.81
C ALA A 20 -9.85 -8.68 -44.33
N SER A 21 -10.38 -9.87 -44.01
CA SER A 21 -10.74 -10.26 -42.64
C SER A 21 -9.46 -10.54 -41.85
N HIS A 22 -9.05 -9.62 -40.99
CA HIS A 22 -7.90 -9.83 -40.12
C HIS A 22 -8.17 -11.01 -39.17
N PRO A 23 -7.30 -12.03 -39.11
CA PRO A 23 -7.45 -13.08 -38.12
C PRO A 23 -7.26 -12.46 -36.74
N ILE A 24 -8.35 -12.34 -35.97
CA ILE A 24 -8.28 -12.00 -34.56
C ILE A 24 -7.52 -13.13 -33.89
N ARG A 25 -6.24 -12.90 -33.60
CA ARG A 25 -5.36 -13.84 -32.88
C ARG A 25 -6.05 -14.22 -31.58
N GLN A 26 -6.69 -15.39 -31.57
CA GLN A 26 -7.30 -15.96 -30.37
C GLN A 26 -6.19 -16.05 -29.32
N PRO A 27 -6.27 -15.33 -28.18
CA PRO A 27 -5.26 -15.47 -27.15
C PRO A 27 -5.30 -16.93 -26.69
N SER A 28 -4.19 -17.65 -26.86
CA SER A 28 -4.15 -19.07 -26.52
C SER A 28 -4.61 -19.23 -25.08
N ARG A 29 -5.61 -20.10 -24.85
CA ARG A 29 -6.21 -20.27 -23.52
C ARG A 29 -5.16 -20.55 -22.44
N TRP A 30 -4.04 -21.15 -22.83
CA TRP A 30 -2.86 -21.36 -21.98
C TRP A 30 -2.19 -20.07 -21.51
N ARG A 31 -2.00 -19.06 -22.37
CA ARG A 31 -1.48 -17.75 -21.94
C ARG A 31 -2.43 -17.06 -20.96
N ARG A 32 -3.74 -17.16 -21.19
CA ARG A 32 -4.74 -16.63 -20.25
C ARG A 32 -4.67 -17.33 -18.89
N ASN A 33 -4.57 -18.66 -18.89
CA ASN A 33 -4.46 -19.44 -17.66
C ASN A 33 -3.15 -19.16 -16.91
N LEU A 34 -2.03 -18.97 -17.60
CA LEU A 34 -0.77 -18.56 -16.98
C LEU A 34 -0.86 -17.19 -16.32
N ILE A 35 -1.45 -16.21 -17.01
CA ILE A 35 -1.67 -14.87 -16.43
C ILE A 35 -2.54 -14.97 -15.19
N LEU A 36 -3.63 -15.74 -15.23
CA LEU A 36 -4.50 -15.96 -14.08
C LEU A 36 -3.75 -16.58 -12.91
N LEU A 37 -2.89 -17.58 -13.16
CA LEU A 37 -2.12 -18.26 -12.12
C LEU A 37 -1.10 -17.28 -11.48
N VAL A 38 -0.41 -16.47 -12.28
CA VAL A 38 0.51 -15.43 -11.78
C VAL A 38 -0.23 -14.40 -10.91
N ILE A 39 -1.41 -13.94 -11.34
CA ILE A 39 -2.23 -13.02 -10.54
C ILE A 39 -2.62 -13.66 -9.21
N LEU A 40 -3.00 -14.94 -9.21
CA LEU A 40 -3.41 -15.66 -8.00
C LEU A 40 -2.25 -15.80 -7.01
N VAL A 41 -1.05 -16.13 -7.50
CA VAL A 41 0.16 -16.22 -6.68
C VAL A 41 0.55 -14.85 -6.12
N LEU A 42 0.53 -13.80 -6.94
CA LEU A 42 0.81 -12.44 -6.49
C LEU A 42 -0.20 -11.98 -5.45
N ALA A 43 -1.49 -12.27 -5.64
CA ALA A 43 -2.53 -11.94 -4.67
C ALA A 43 -2.31 -12.66 -3.34
N GLY A 44 -2.00 -13.96 -3.36
CA GLY A 44 -1.70 -14.72 -2.15
C GLY A 44 -0.44 -14.26 -1.42
N TRP A 45 0.60 -13.86 -2.16
CA TRP A 45 1.79 -13.25 -1.56
C TRP A 45 1.44 -11.91 -0.92
N LEU A 46 0.68 -11.07 -1.62
CA LEU A 46 0.35 -9.73 -1.15
C LEU A 46 -0.46 -9.79 0.15
N THR A 47 -1.44 -10.69 0.24
CA THR A 47 -2.23 -10.85 1.47
C THR A 47 -1.36 -11.29 2.65
N TRP A 48 -0.42 -12.21 2.43
CA TRP A 48 0.50 -12.64 3.48
C TRP A 48 1.45 -11.51 3.93
N ALA A 49 2.03 -10.77 2.98
CA ALA A 49 2.89 -9.63 3.28
C ALA A 49 2.12 -8.48 3.97
N TRP A 50 0.84 -8.28 3.64
CA TRP A 50 0.01 -7.23 4.23
C TRP A 50 -0.22 -7.45 5.72
N GLN A 51 -0.40 -8.70 6.16
CA GLN A 51 -0.63 -9.00 7.58
C GLN A 51 0.55 -8.55 8.43
N GLY A 52 1.79 -8.90 8.05
CA GLY A 52 2.98 -8.48 8.78
C GLY A 52 3.15 -6.95 8.83
N LEU A 53 2.90 -6.27 7.71
CA LEU A 53 2.96 -4.82 7.64
C LEU A 53 1.87 -4.13 8.47
N ARG A 54 0.68 -4.74 8.58
CA ARG A 54 -0.42 -4.17 9.37
C ARG A 54 -0.08 -4.15 10.86
N GLU A 55 0.52 -5.22 11.38
CA GLU A 55 0.95 -5.28 12.78
C GLU A 55 2.01 -4.21 13.10
N GLU A 56 3.04 -4.09 12.27
CA GLU A 56 4.06 -3.03 12.42
C GLU A 56 3.45 -1.63 12.35
N ALA A 57 2.51 -1.42 11.43
CA ALA A 57 1.79 -0.16 11.30
C ALA A 57 0.95 0.16 12.54
N LEU A 58 0.27 -0.84 13.12
CA LEU A 58 -0.55 -0.67 14.31
C LEU A 58 0.30 -0.28 15.52
N VAL A 59 1.46 -0.94 15.72
CA VAL A 59 2.42 -0.56 16.76
C VAL A 59 2.93 0.86 16.55
N GLY A 60 3.29 1.21 15.32
CA GLY A 60 3.74 2.57 14.97
C GLY A 60 2.66 3.63 15.21
N ALA A 61 1.43 3.35 14.82
CA ALA A 61 0.27 4.22 15.02
C ALA A 61 -0.04 4.41 16.52
N ALA A 62 -0.05 3.33 17.30
CA ALA A 62 -0.30 3.39 18.74
C ALA A 62 0.80 4.17 19.47
N TYR A 63 2.06 3.89 19.15
CA TYR A 63 3.19 4.62 19.72
C TYR A 63 3.13 6.11 19.36
N GLY A 64 2.91 6.42 18.08
CA GLY A 64 2.78 7.80 17.60
C GLY A 64 1.62 8.54 18.27
N ALA A 65 0.44 7.93 18.39
CA ALA A 65 -0.71 8.51 19.06
C ALA A 65 -0.41 8.87 20.52
N ARG A 66 0.20 7.93 21.27
CA ARG A 66 0.54 8.15 22.69
C ARG A 66 1.62 9.22 22.87
N VAL A 67 2.70 9.17 22.10
CA VAL A 67 3.77 10.18 22.18
C VAL A 67 3.28 11.55 21.74
N GLY A 68 2.46 11.59 20.67
CA GLY A 68 1.79 12.81 20.22
C GLY A 68 0.91 13.42 21.30
N CYS A 69 0.08 12.61 21.96
CA CYS A 69 -0.74 13.00 23.09
C CYS A 69 0.10 13.62 24.22
N VAL A 70 1.17 12.93 24.65
CA VAL A 70 2.03 13.42 25.74
C VAL A 70 2.71 14.73 25.34
N CYS A 71 3.25 14.81 24.13
CA CYS A 71 3.93 16.02 23.65
C CYS A 71 2.99 17.22 23.57
N ARG A 72 1.74 17.01 23.14
CA ARG A 72 0.74 18.07 23.01
C ARG A 72 0.14 18.52 24.34
N TYR A 73 -0.32 17.59 25.18
CA TYR A 73 -1.08 17.91 26.39
C TYR A 73 -0.21 18.02 27.64
N VAL A 74 0.84 17.19 27.76
CA VAL A 74 1.76 17.22 28.91
C VAL A 74 2.88 18.24 28.68
N SER A 75 3.54 18.17 27.52
CA SER A 75 4.65 19.09 27.19
C SER A 75 4.20 20.43 26.61
N LYS A 76 2.90 20.60 26.33
CA LYS A 76 2.30 21.83 25.77
C LYS A 76 2.98 22.32 24.49
N ARG A 77 3.50 21.39 23.67
CA ARG A 77 4.13 21.70 22.37
C ARG A 77 3.10 21.61 21.23
N PRO A 78 3.30 22.34 20.12
CA PRO A 78 2.43 22.21 18.96
C PRO A 78 2.57 20.80 18.37
N LEU A 79 1.44 20.20 17.97
CA LEU A 79 1.40 18.84 17.42
C LEU A 79 2.38 18.65 16.25
N ALA A 80 2.47 19.65 15.38
CA ALA A 80 3.34 19.61 14.21
C ALA A 80 4.83 19.44 14.56
N ALA A 81 5.29 20.01 15.68
CA ALA A 81 6.65 19.82 16.14
C ALA A 81 6.86 18.39 16.64
N CYS A 82 5.91 17.85 17.39
CA CYS A 82 5.93 16.47 17.86
C CYS A 82 5.94 15.48 16.69
N GLU A 83 5.15 15.74 15.64
CA GLU A 83 5.12 14.91 14.44
C GLU A 83 6.45 14.98 13.67
N ALA A 84 7.06 16.17 13.57
CA ALA A 84 8.38 16.32 12.97
C ALA A 84 9.45 15.54 13.75
N ASP A 85 9.42 15.58 15.08
CA ASP A 85 10.34 14.84 15.93
C ASP A 85 10.19 13.32 15.73
N LEU A 86 8.97 12.80 15.58
CA LEU A 86 8.72 11.38 15.29
C LEU A 86 9.24 10.95 13.91
N LYS A 87 9.13 11.82 12.90
CA LYS A 87 9.66 11.57 11.56
C LYS A 87 11.19 11.48 11.56
N VAL A 88 11.85 12.28 12.40
CA VAL A 88 13.32 12.30 12.55
C VAL A 88 13.82 11.18 13.47
N ALA A 89 13.14 10.93 14.59
CA ALA A 89 13.50 9.92 15.59
C ALA A 89 13.43 8.48 15.06
N GLY A 90 12.85 8.28 13.88
CA GLY A 90 13.06 7.06 13.10
C GLY A 90 12.27 5.88 13.61
N LEU A 91 10.94 6.01 13.66
CA LEU A 91 10.07 4.85 13.57
C LEU A 91 10.45 4.08 12.28
N GLY A 92 10.97 2.85 12.44
CA GLY A 92 11.50 2.05 11.34
C GLY A 92 10.44 1.70 10.30
N GLY A 93 10.88 1.45 9.05
CA GLY A 93 10.01 0.98 7.98
C GLY A 93 8.83 1.90 7.66
N ILE A 94 7.64 1.33 7.62
CA ILE A 94 6.35 1.99 7.31
C ILE A 94 5.83 2.88 8.44
N ALA A 95 6.28 2.66 9.68
CA ALA A 95 5.89 3.46 10.84
C ALA A 95 6.45 4.90 10.78
N ARG A 96 7.43 5.18 9.90
CA ARG A 96 7.85 6.56 9.59
C ARG A 96 6.73 7.39 8.94
N ARG A 97 5.74 6.75 8.32
CA ARG A 97 4.59 7.41 7.68
C ARG A 97 3.42 7.63 8.64
N VAL A 98 3.63 7.57 9.95
CA VAL A 98 2.60 7.95 10.92
C VAL A 98 2.29 9.44 10.75
N SER A 99 1.03 9.75 10.44
CA SER A 99 0.45 11.08 10.54
C SER A 99 -0.28 11.23 11.86
N LEU A 100 -0.16 12.40 12.49
CA LEU A 100 -0.89 12.73 13.71
C LEU A 100 -2.02 13.71 13.38
N SER A 101 -3.18 13.49 13.96
CA SER A 101 -4.33 14.39 13.90
C SER A 101 -4.87 14.64 15.30
N GLU A 102 -5.17 15.89 15.63
CA GLU A 102 -5.71 16.30 16.93
C GLU A 102 -7.23 16.46 16.83
N ASP A 103 -7.95 15.79 17.73
CA ASP A 103 -9.37 16.00 17.98
C ASP A 103 -9.53 16.83 19.25
N ALA A 104 -9.63 18.14 19.06
CA ALA A 104 -9.74 19.11 20.14
C ALA A 104 -11.03 18.94 20.97
N GLY A 105 -12.08 18.33 20.41
CA GLY A 105 -13.37 18.13 21.10
C GLY A 105 -13.29 17.07 22.19
N LYS A 106 -12.44 16.05 22.01
CA LYS A 106 -12.27 14.93 22.96
C LYS A 106 -10.93 14.93 23.68
N GLN A 107 -10.10 15.95 23.44
CA GLN A 107 -8.70 15.97 23.88
C GLN A 107 -7.96 14.69 23.48
N ALA A 108 -8.13 14.26 22.24
CA ALA A 108 -7.57 13.01 21.74
C ALA A 108 -6.64 13.25 20.54
N ILE A 109 -5.63 12.40 20.39
CA ILE A 109 -4.72 12.41 19.25
C ILE A 109 -4.79 11.06 18.56
N THR A 110 -5.08 11.11 17.26
CA THR A 110 -5.09 9.95 16.39
C THR A 110 -3.78 9.86 15.62
N GLY A 111 -3.09 8.74 15.78
CA GLY A 111 -1.96 8.35 14.96
C GLY A 111 -2.41 7.36 13.90
N SER A 112 -2.14 7.66 12.63
CA SER A 112 -2.53 6.78 11.52
C SER A 112 -1.39 6.57 10.54
N VAL A 113 -1.24 5.34 10.08
CA VAL A 113 -0.36 4.97 8.96
C VAL A 113 -1.24 4.77 7.74
N PRO A 114 -1.03 5.54 6.65
CA PRO A 114 -1.86 5.46 5.46
C PRO A 114 -2.04 4.02 4.97
N LEU A 115 -3.31 3.63 4.73
CA LEU A 115 -3.73 2.33 4.17
C LEU A 115 -3.48 1.10 5.05
N LEU A 116 -2.93 1.25 6.26
CA LEU A 116 -2.52 0.11 7.08
C LEU A 116 -3.21 0.10 8.44
N ALA A 117 -3.12 1.20 9.20
CA ALA A 117 -3.52 1.21 10.60
C ALA A 117 -3.88 2.60 11.12
N SER A 118 -4.71 2.65 12.15
CA SER A 118 -5.13 3.87 12.84
C SER A 118 -5.34 3.54 14.31
N GLN A 119 -4.80 4.38 15.20
CA GLN A 119 -5.01 4.28 16.64
C GLN A 119 -5.22 5.65 17.26
N ASN A 120 -6.09 5.72 18.26
CA ASN A 120 -6.40 6.94 18.98
C ASN A 120 -5.86 6.88 20.41
N ALA A 121 -5.47 8.05 20.94
CA ALA A 121 -5.07 8.21 22.32
C ALA A 121 -5.82 9.38 22.95
N ASP A 122 -6.62 9.10 23.98
CA ASP A 122 -7.36 10.09 24.74
C ASP A 122 -6.53 10.64 25.91
N PHE A 123 -6.61 11.95 26.14
CA PHE A 123 -6.03 12.60 27.29
C PHE A 123 -7.08 12.80 28.39
N GLN A 124 -6.79 12.30 29.59
CA GLN A 124 -7.57 12.58 30.79
C GLN A 124 -6.65 13.03 31.91
N GLU A 125 -6.97 14.12 32.58
CA GLU A 125 -6.10 14.70 33.63
C GLU A 125 -5.79 13.72 34.78
N SER A 126 -6.73 12.84 35.12
CA SER A 126 -6.56 11.83 36.17
C SER A 126 -5.74 10.61 35.77
N ARG A 127 -5.65 10.29 34.46
CA ARG A 127 -5.01 9.06 33.94
C ARG A 127 -3.83 9.32 33.00
N GLY A 128 -3.65 10.56 32.55
CA GLY A 128 -2.73 10.95 31.49
C GLY A 128 -3.22 10.56 30.10
N CYS A 129 -2.27 10.36 29.19
CA CYS A 129 -2.54 9.89 27.83
C CYS A 129 -2.71 8.37 27.81
N GLN A 130 -3.93 7.92 27.54
CA GLN A 130 -4.28 6.52 27.40
C GLN A 130 -4.55 6.18 25.94
N LEU A 131 -4.28 4.93 25.55
CA LEU A 131 -4.60 4.44 24.21
C LEU A 131 -5.99 3.83 24.25
N GLU A 132 -6.75 4.05 23.18
CA GLU A 132 -8.03 3.37 23.00
C GLU A 132 -7.76 1.86 22.77
N PRO A 133 -8.61 0.97 23.32
CA PRO A 133 -8.44 -0.45 23.15
C PRO A 133 -8.42 -0.81 21.66
N TRP A 134 -7.52 -1.72 21.29
CA TRP A 134 -7.43 -2.20 19.92
C TRP A 134 -8.72 -2.96 19.61
N GLN A 135 -9.33 -2.63 18.47
CA GLN A 135 -10.48 -3.36 17.96
C GLN A 135 -9.94 -4.38 16.95
N ASP A 136 -10.02 -5.66 17.32
CA ASP A 136 -9.61 -6.81 16.51
C ASP A 136 -10.38 -6.90 15.17
#